data_AF-A0A9E0V356-F1
#
_entry.id   AF-A0A9E0V356-F1
#
_cell.length_a   1.000
_cell.length_b   1.000
_cell.length_c   1.000
_cell.angle_alpha   90.00
_cell.angle_beta   90.00
_cell.angle_gamma   90.00
#
_symmetry.space_group_name_H-M   'P 1'
#
loop_
_entity.id
_entity.type
_entity.pdbx_description
1 polymer ?
#
loop_
_entity_poly.entity_id
_entity_poly.type
_entity_poly.pdbx_seq_one_letter_code
_entity_poly.pdbx_strand_id
1 'polypeptide(L)'
;IFRIKEELAALRLALRRTESELGRKRLRTLIIFKQHEDTGISVREVARLARIDRNSAMDWRNAYIEGGLSGMLAHERGGNRASVITPGQREVLQERLHDAQNGLRGFKELVAWFNEHFGTDVKYQTMNKFVKRNYGASCKGARKSHVKKDPLAVEALKKTSRLSARS
;
A
#
# COMPACT_ATOMS: atom_id res chain seq x y z
N ILE A 1 -29.08 21.56 12.60
CA ILE A 1 -29.37 21.49 11.13
C ILE A 1 -28.09 21.94 10.42
N PHE A 2 -27.67 21.30 9.32
CA PHE A 2 -26.45 21.67 8.59
C PHE A 2 -26.83 22.11 7.18
N ARG A 3 -26.18 23.16 6.66
CA ARG A 3 -26.48 23.72 5.34
C ARG A 3 -25.72 22.95 4.27
N ILE A 4 -26.41 22.51 3.24
CA ILE A 4 -25.84 21.86 2.06
C ILE A 4 -25.64 22.92 0.98
N LYS A 5 -24.39 23.12 0.59
CA LYS A 5 -23.96 24.16 -0.36
C LYS A 5 -24.43 23.88 -1.78
N GLU A 6 -24.57 22.61 -2.14
CA GLU A 6 -24.91 22.21 -3.48
C GLU A 6 -26.43 22.27 -3.73
N GLU A 7 -26.77 22.72 -4.92
CA GLU A 7 -28.14 22.72 -5.42
C GLU A 7 -28.64 21.30 -5.70
N LEU A 8 -29.94 21.08 -5.49
CA LEU A 8 -30.56 19.77 -5.67
C LEU A 8 -30.38 19.24 -7.10
N ALA A 9 -30.40 20.12 -8.09
CA ALA A 9 -30.15 19.78 -9.50
C ALA A 9 -28.71 19.28 -9.72
N ALA A 10 -27.72 19.91 -9.08
CA ALA A 10 -26.32 19.50 -9.17
C ALA A 10 -26.09 18.12 -8.54
N LEU A 11 -26.70 17.87 -7.37
CA LEU A 11 -26.63 16.57 -6.69
C LEU A 11 -27.27 15.44 -7.52
N ARG A 12 -28.42 15.71 -8.17
CA ARG A 12 -29.07 14.75 -9.07
C ARG A 12 -28.23 14.45 -10.31
N LEU A 13 -27.58 15.46 -10.88
CA LEU A 13 -26.67 15.27 -12.00
C LEU A 13 -25.44 14.43 -11.59
N ALA A 14 -24.84 14.74 -10.44
CA ALA A 14 -23.73 13.97 -9.89
C ALA A 14 -24.13 12.51 -9.64
N LEU A 15 -25.35 12.26 -9.13
CA LEU A 15 -25.87 10.91 -8.91
C LEU A 15 -25.95 10.10 -10.22
N ARG A 16 -26.37 10.73 -11.33
CA ARG A 16 -26.45 10.08 -12.64
C ARG A 16 -25.08 9.76 -13.24
N ARG A 17 -24.07 10.58 -12.94
CA ARG A 17 -22.69 10.42 -13.46
C ARG A 17 -21.82 9.47 -12.62
N THR A 18 -22.28 9.09 -11.44
CA THR A 18 -21.48 8.29 -10.50
C THR A 18 -21.71 6.81 -10.75
N GLU A 19 -20.65 6.10 -11.18
CA GLU A 19 -20.70 4.65 -11.39
C GLU A 19 -20.65 3.86 -10.07
N SER A 20 -19.86 4.33 -9.10
CA SER A 20 -19.67 3.67 -7.80
C SER A 20 -20.98 3.54 -7.04
N GLU A 21 -21.37 2.31 -6.66
CA GLU A 21 -22.56 2.04 -5.85
C GLU A 21 -22.51 2.78 -4.50
N LEU A 22 -21.34 2.82 -3.85
CA LEU A 22 -21.16 3.54 -2.60
C LEU A 22 -21.33 5.05 -2.79
N GLY A 23 -20.75 5.60 -3.88
CA GLY A 23 -20.91 7.01 -4.23
C GLY A 23 -22.38 7.37 -4.49
N ARG A 24 -23.11 6.51 -5.21
CA ARG A 24 -24.56 6.68 -5.46
C ARG A 24 -25.37 6.66 -4.16
N LYS A 25 -25.07 5.76 -3.23
CA LYS A 25 -25.73 5.72 -1.90
C LYS A 25 -25.45 7.00 -1.10
N ARG A 26 -24.19 7.45 -1.05
CA ARG A 26 -23.81 8.72 -0.40
C ARG A 26 -24.56 9.91 -0.98
N LEU A 27 -24.62 10.04 -2.30
CA LEU A 27 -25.35 11.11 -2.98
C LEU A 27 -26.86 11.05 -2.71
N ARG A 28 -27.48 9.87 -2.71
CA ARG A 28 -28.90 9.71 -2.34
C ARG A 28 -29.17 10.18 -0.92
N THR A 29 -28.31 9.81 0.03
CA THR A 29 -28.39 10.28 1.41
C THR A 29 -28.31 11.80 1.51
N LEU A 30 -27.36 12.42 0.81
CA LEU A 30 -27.21 13.88 0.79
C LEU A 30 -28.41 14.58 0.16
N ILE A 31 -28.97 14.03 -0.91
CA ILE A 31 -30.19 14.54 -1.56
C ILE A 31 -31.37 14.53 -0.58
N ILE A 32 -31.55 13.46 0.20
CA ILE A 32 -32.63 13.39 1.21
C ILE A 32 -32.42 14.46 2.29
N PHE A 33 -31.19 14.63 2.79
CA PHE A 33 -30.89 15.73 3.72
C PHE A 33 -31.21 17.10 3.11
N LYS A 34 -30.90 17.32 1.82
CA LYS A 34 -31.19 18.59 1.12
C LYS A 34 -32.69 18.84 0.96
N GLN A 35 -33.48 17.80 0.69
CA GLN A 35 -34.94 17.91 0.54
C GLN A 35 -35.64 18.29 1.85
N HIS A 36 -35.04 17.95 2.99
CA HIS A 36 -35.56 18.25 4.32
C HIS A 36 -34.69 19.27 5.07
N GLU A 37 -33.99 20.14 4.33
CA GLU A 37 -33.09 21.15 4.91
C GLU A 37 -33.87 22.15 5.77
N ASP A 38 -35.06 22.56 5.34
CA ASP A 38 -35.90 23.55 6.02
C ASP A 38 -36.77 22.94 7.14
N THR A 39 -37.32 21.74 6.92
CA THR A 39 -38.17 21.05 7.91
C THR A 39 -37.36 20.30 8.97
N GLY A 40 -36.11 19.98 8.67
CA GLY A 40 -35.32 19.01 9.42
C GLY A 40 -35.78 17.57 9.19
N ILE A 41 -34.85 16.62 9.36
CA ILE A 41 -35.11 15.18 9.33
C ILE A 41 -34.14 14.45 10.26
N SER A 42 -34.62 13.39 10.91
CA SER A 42 -33.76 12.57 11.78
C SER A 42 -32.85 11.67 10.93
N VAL A 43 -31.64 11.41 11.42
CA VAL A 43 -30.68 10.49 10.75
C VAL A 43 -31.27 9.09 10.56
N ARG A 44 -32.12 8.63 11.49
CA ARG A 44 -32.82 7.34 11.38
C ARG A 44 -33.75 7.30 10.19
N GLU A 45 -34.50 8.38 9.98
CA GLU A 45 -35.45 8.45 8.88
C GLU A 45 -34.72 8.57 7.53
N VAL A 46 -33.63 9.33 7.47
CA VAL A 46 -32.77 9.37 6.28
C VAL A 46 -32.21 7.99 5.95
N ALA A 47 -31.74 7.25 6.95
CA ALA A 47 -31.21 5.90 6.75
C ALA A 47 -32.29 4.95 6.20
N ARG A 48 -33.53 5.05 6.71
CA ARG A 48 -34.69 4.30 6.23
C ARG A 48 -35.02 4.62 4.77
N LEU A 49 -35.11 5.90 4.41
CA LEU A 49 -35.39 6.36 3.05
C LEU A 49 -34.27 5.99 2.06
N ALA A 50 -33.01 6.07 2.50
CA ALA A 50 -31.83 5.73 1.70
C ALA A 50 -31.52 4.22 1.66
N ARG A 51 -32.21 3.39 2.44
CA ARG A 51 -31.97 1.94 2.62
C ARG A 51 -30.52 1.63 3.01
N ILE A 52 -30.01 2.35 4.01
CA ILE A 52 -28.66 2.18 4.57
C ILE A 52 -28.72 2.02 6.09
N ASP A 53 -27.60 1.62 6.69
CA ASP A 53 -27.48 1.64 8.14
C ASP A 53 -27.43 3.07 8.70
N ARG A 54 -27.92 3.23 9.93
CA ARG A 54 -27.95 4.52 10.65
C ARG A 54 -26.55 5.10 10.86
N ASN A 55 -25.57 4.26 11.21
CA ASN A 55 -24.21 4.73 11.46
C ASN A 55 -23.59 5.22 10.16
N SER A 56 -23.82 4.52 9.03
CA SER A 56 -23.38 5.03 7.72
C SER A 56 -23.98 6.39 7.37
N ALA A 57 -25.27 6.60 7.63
CA ALA A 57 -25.92 7.90 7.42
C ALA A 57 -25.31 9.00 8.32
N MET A 58 -24.97 8.66 9.56
CA MET A 58 -24.31 9.56 10.50
C MET A 58 -22.88 9.90 10.06
N ASP A 59 -22.09 8.90 9.71
CA ASP A 59 -20.70 9.04 9.25
C ASP A 59 -20.64 9.92 8.01
N TRP A 60 -21.50 9.67 7.02
CA TRP A 60 -21.49 10.46 5.79
C TRP A 60 -21.99 11.90 6.00
N ARG A 61 -22.91 12.11 6.95
CA ARG A 61 -23.29 13.45 7.37
C ARG A 61 -22.11 14.20 7.99
N ASN A 62 -21.37 13.56 8.90
CA ASN A 62 -20.22 14.17 9.54
C ASN A 62 -19.09 14.43 8.53
N ALA A 63 -18.80 13.48 7.64
CA ALA A 63 -17.84 13.65 6.56
C ALA A 63 -18.20 14.82 5.62
N TYR A 64 -19.50 15.04 5.37
CA TYR A 64 -19.94 16.22 4.62
C TYR A 64 -19.75 17.52 5.40
N ILE A 65 -20.02 17.53 6.70
CA ILE A 65 -19.83 18.72 7.54
C ILE A 65 -18.35 19.11 7.61
N GLU A 66 -17.46 18.12 7.71
CA GLU A 66 -16.01 18.33 7.82
C GLU A 66 -15.35 18.67 6.47
N GLY A 67 -15.71 17.97 5.40
CA GLY A 67 -15.00 18.02 4.12
C GLY A 67 -15.87 18.34 2.90
N GLY A 68 -17.13 18.71 3.10
CA GLY A 68 -18.10 18.98 2.03
C GLY A 68 -18.41 17.76 1.18
N LEU A 69 -18.90 18.00 -0.04
CA LEU A 69 -19.20 16.92 -0.98
C LEU A 69 -17.97 16.09 -1.34
N SER A 70 -16.80 16.72 -1.49
CA SER A 70 -15.54 16.03 -1.75
C SER A 70 -15.16 15.08 -0.61
N GLY A 71 -15.25 15.53 0.64
CA GLY A 71 -14.94 14.70 1.81
C GLY A 71 -15.91 13.54 1.96
N MET A 72 -17.21 13.78 1.73
CA MET A 72 -18.21 12.73 1.76
C MET A 72 -18.00 11.69 0.65
N LEU A 73 -17.56 12.10 -0.55
CA LEU A 73 -17.32 11.20 -1.68
C LEU A 73 -15.92 10.58 -1.68
N ALA A 74 -14.99 11.09 -0.87
CA ALA A 74 -13.65 10.56 -0.77
C ALA A 74 -13.69 9.07 -0.37
N HIS A 75 -12.87 8.29 -1.07
CA HIS A 75 -12.73 6.86 -0.83
C HIS A 75 -11.36 6.59 -0.22
N GLU A 76 -11.17 7.08 1.00
CA GLU A 76 -9.94 6.82 1.76
C GLU A 76 -10.00 5.42 2.35
N ARG A 77 -9.66 4.42 1.53
CA ARG A 77 -9.36 3.09 2.06
C ARG A 77 -8.05 3.22 2.85
N GLY A 78 -8.16 3.21 4.18
CA GLY A 78 -7.01 2.98 5.05
C GLY A 78 -6.31 1.68 4.64
N GLY A 79 -5.01 1.75 4.35
CA GLY A 79 -4.29 0.58 3.83
C GLY A 79 -2.80 0.81 3.54
N ASN A 80 -2.38 2.07 3.36
CA ASN A 80 -0.99 2.40 3.11
C ASN A 80 -0.26 2.81 4.39
N ARG A 81 -0.25 1.92 5.39
CA ARG A 81 0.64 2.13 6.56
C ARG A 81 2.07 2.19 6.05
N ALA A 82 2.78 3.26 6.38
CA ALA A 82 4.18 3.45 6.00
C ALA A 82 5.02 2.21 6.39
N SER A 83 5.93 1.81 5.51
CA SER A 83 6.86 0.72 5.79
C SER A 83 7.69 1.04 7.03
N VAL A 84 7.94 0.01 7.85
CA VAL A 84 8.88 0.10 8.98
C VAL A 84 10.31 0.39 8.49
N ILE A 85 10.63 -0.03 7.27
CA ILE A 85 11.92 0.21 6.61
C ILE A 85 11.81 1.47 5.76
N THR A 86 12.63 2.48 6.09
CA THR A 86 12.63 3.79 5.43
C THR A 86 13.24 3.73 4.02
N PRO A 87 13.02 4.75 3.16
CA PRO A 87 13.64 4.80 1.84
C PRO A 87 15.17 4.73 1.87
N GLY A 88 15.85 5.46 2.76
CA GLY A 88 17.31 5.39 2.88
C GLY A 88 17.82 4.01 3.32
N GLN A 89 17.09 3.36 4.25
CA GLN A 89 17.41 1.99 4.66
C GLN A 89 17.22 0.97 3.52
N ARG A 90 16.30 1.23 2.59
CA ARG A 90 16.07 0.36 1.41
C ARG A 90 17.25 0.34 0.47
N GLU A 91 17.89 1.48 0.24
CA GLU A 91 19.01 1.60 -0.68
C GLU A 91 20.20 0.79 -0.16
N VAL A 92 20.58 1.02 1.10
CA VAL A 92 21.66 0.27 1.77
C VAL A 92 21.34 -1.23 1.86
N LEU A 93 20.08 -1.59 2.15
CA LEU A 93 19.64 -2.98 2.17
C LEU A 93 19.75 -3.64 0.78
N GLN A 94 19.40 -2.91 -0.28
CA GLN A 94 19.49 -3.39 -1.65
C GLN A 94 20.95 -3.63 -2.07
N GLU A 95 21.83 -2.66 -1.81
CA GLU A 95 23.27 -2.79 -2.06
C GLU A 95 23.85 -4.02 -1.35
N ARG A 96 23.52 -4.16 -0.06
CA ARG A 96 23.97 -5.31 0.74
C ARG A 96 23.48 -6.64 0.18
N LEU A 97 22.23 -6.71 -0.28
CA LEU A 97 21.66 -7.93 -0.85
C LEU A 97 22.25 -8.29 -2.23
N HIS A 98 22.69 -7.29 -3.01
CA HIS A 98 23.28 -7.48 -4.33
C HIS A 98 24.79 -7.76 -4.28
N ASP A 99 25.45 -7.46 -3.17
CA ASP A 99 26.85 -7.80 -2.94
C ASP A 99 27.04 -9.32 -2.72
N ALA A 100 27.69 -9.99 -3.68
CA ALA A 100 27.99 -11.42 -3.60
C ALA A 100 28.99 -11.80 -2.49
N GLN A 101 29.69 -10.82 -1.91
CA GLN A 101 30.67 -11.00 -0.82
C GLN A 101 30.14 -10.54 0.55
N ASN A 102 28.83 -10.27 0.67
CA ASN A 102 28.21 -9.74 1.89
C ASN A 102 28.29 -10.66 3.13
N GLY A 103 28.69 -11.92 2.97
CA GLY A 103 28.86 -12.89 4.05
C GLY A 103 27.55 -13.43 4.66
N LEU A 104 26.38 -12.99 4.22
CA LEU A 104 25.08 -13.36 4.79
C LEU A 104 24.74 -14.81 4.44
N ARG A 105 24.49 -15.64 5.47
CA ARG A 105 24.11 -17.05 5.34
C ARG A 105 22.60 -17.28 5.31
N GLY A 106 21.81 -16.26 5.69
CA GLY A 106 20.36 -16.39 5.78
C GLY A 106 19.66 -15.11 6.24
N PHE A 107 18.33 -15.13 6.21
CA PHE A 107 17.50 -14.01 6.67
C PHE A 107 17.67 -13.67 8.15
N LYS A 108 18.05 -14.63 9.01
CA LYS A 108 18.31 -14.36 10.43
C LYS A 108 19.50 -13.43 10.62
N GLU A 109 20.59 -13.68 9.88
CA GLU A 109 21.78 -12.83 9.90
C GLU A 109 21.52 -11.48 9.24
N LEU A 110 20.72 -11.44 8.17
CA LEU A 110 20.28 -10.18 7.56
C LEU A 110 19.52 -9.31 8.57
N VAL A 111 18.61 -9.90 9.34
CA VAL A 111 17.83 -9.17 10.36
C VAL A 111 18.75 -8.67 11.48
N ALA A 112 19.65 -9.51 11.98
CA ALA A 112 20.60 -9.11 13.01
C ALA A 112 21.47 -7.94 12.54
N TRP A 113 22.08 -8.07 11.36
CA TRP A 113 22.88 -7.02 10.75
C TRP A 113 22.09 -5.73 10.54
N PHE A 114 20.85 -5.82 10.02
CA PHE A 114 20.02 -4.63 9.77
C PHE A 114 19.65 -3.91 11.07
N ASN A 115 19.28 -4.67 12.09
CA ASN A 115 18.93 -4.12 13.40
C ASN A 115 20.14 -3.48 14.08
N GLU A 116 21.31 -4.11 14.01
CA GLU A 116 22.57 -3.57 14.54
C GLU A 116 23.01 -2.31 13.77
N HIS A 117 22.98 -2.35 12.44
CA HIS A 117 23.46 -1.26 11.59
C HIS A 117 22.59 0.00 11.70
N PHE A 118 21.27 -0.15 11.82
CA PHE A 118 20.33 0.97 11.89
C PHE A 118 19.77 1.25 13.28
N GLY A 119 20.16 0.50 14.31
CA GLY A 119 19.61 0.62 15.66
C GLY A 119 18.09 0.38 15.70
N THR A 120 17.60 -0.58 14.91
CA THR A 120 16.16 -0.88 14.79
C THR A 120 15.81 -2.24 15.38
N ASP A 121 14.52 -2.49 15.64
CA ASP A 121 14.01 -3.80 16.05
C ASP A 121 13.02 -4.35 15.01
N VAL A 122 13.52 -4.64 13.81
CA VAL A 122 12.70 -5.23 12.75
C VAL A 122 12.55 -6.72 12.99
N LYS A 123 11.30 -7.18 13.06
CA LYS A 123 10.99 -8.61 13.16
C LYS A 123 11.38 -9.37 11.90
N TYR A 124 11.83 -10.60 12.07
CA TYR A 124 12.17 -11.51 10.96
C TYR A 124 11.09 -11.61 9.88
N GLN A 125 9.82 -11.76 10.27
CA GLN A 125 8.71 -11.88 9.32
C GLN A 125 8.52 -10.61 8.49
N THR A 126 8.70 -9.44 9.11
CA THR A 126 8.63 -8.14 8.43
C THR A 126 9.74 -8.03 7.39
N MET A 127 10.99 -8.30 7.79
CA MET A 127 12.14 -8.25 6.90
C MET A 127 12.01 -9.25 5.75
N ASN A 128 11.65 -10.50 6.03
CA ASN A 128 11.50 -11.55 5.03
C ASN A 128 10.41 -11.20 4.00
N LYS A 129 9.21 -10.80 4.44
CA LYS A 129 8.13 -10.38 3.53
C LYS A 129 8.52 -9.14 2.73
N PHE A 130 9.18 -8.18 3.36
CA PHE A 130 9.63 -6.97 2.72
C PHE A 130 10.64 -7.26 1.61
N VAL A 131 11.68 -8.03 1.89
CA VAL A 131 12.73 -8.35 0.91
C VAL A 131 12.16 -9.14 -0.26
N LYS A 132 11.31 -10.14 0.01
CA LYS A 132 10.64 -10.91 -1.06
C LYS A 132 9.75 -10.05 -1.94
N ARG A 133 8.97 -9.14 -1.34
CA ARG A 133 8.03 -8.27 -2.08
C ARG A 133 8.76 -7.24 -2.95
N ASN A 134 9.87 -6.68 -2.45
CA ASN A 134 10.53 -5.53 -3.10
C ASN A 134 11.69 -5.93 -4.00
N TYR A 135 12.46 -6.96 -3.64
CA TYR A 135 13.69 -7.33 -4.34
C TYR A 135 13.61 -8.71 -4.98
N GLY A 136 12.48 -9.42 -4.87
CA GLY A 136 12.32 -10.78 -5.39
C GLY A 136 13.30 -11.80 -4.81
N ALA A 137 14.09 -11.41 -3.80
CA ALA A 137 15.24 -12.17 -3.36
C ALA A 137 14.80 -13.38 -2.53
N SER A 138 15.20 -14.56 -2.98
CA SER A 138 15.40 -15.71 -2.11
C SER A 138 16.81 -15.57 -1.54
N CYS A 139 16.98 -15.62 -0.22
CA CYS A 139 18.31 -15.60 0.42
C CYS A 139 19.18 -16.84 0.02
N LYS A 140 18.65 -17.75 -0.80
CA LYS A 140 19.48 -18.64 -1.63
C LYS A 140 19.95 -17.86 -2.86
N GLY A 141 20.95 -17.00 -2.66
CA GLY A 141 21.72 -16.44 -3.76
C GLY A 141 22.51 -17.53 -4.50
N ALA A 142 23.05 -17.20 -5.67
CA ALA A 142 23.96 -18.07 -6.41
C ALA A 142 25.08 -18.58 -5.48
N ARG A 143 25.52 -19.83 -5.70
CA ARG A 143 26.50 -20.49 -4.84
C ARG A 143 27.74 -19.61 -4.67
N LYS A 144 28.21 -19.48 -3.44
CA LYS A 144 29.46 -18.79 -3.08
C LYS A 144 30.56 -19.15 -4.09
N SER A 145 31.15 -18.16 -4.74
CA SER A 145 32.48 -18.34 -5.34
C SER A 145 33.49 -18.35 -4.20
N HIS A 146 34.36 -19.35 -4.16
CA HIS A 146 35.40 -19.46 -3.14
C HIS A 146 36.27 -18.20 -3.12
N VAL A 147 36.60 -17.66 -1.94
CA VAL A 147 37.32 -16.38 -1.78
C VAL A 147 38.71 -16.39 -2.44
N LYS A 148 39.35 -17.56 -2.56
CA LYS A 148 40.64 -17.74 -3.25
C LYS A 148 40.53 -17.98 -4.76
N LYS A 149 39.37 -17.74 -5.37
CA LYS A 149 39.17 -18.03 -6.79
C LYS A 149 39.81 -16.91 -7.61
N ASP A 150 40.91 -17.21 -8.29
CA ASP A 150 41.59 -16.28 -9.19
C ASP A 150 40.68 -15.96 -10.41
N PRO A 151 40.29 -14.69 -10.62
CA PRO A 151 39.45 -14.31 -11.75
C PRO A 151 40.08 -14.64 -13.12
N LEU A 152 41.40 -14.58 -13.24
CA LEU A 152 42.10 -14.89 -14.50
C LEU A 152 42.03 -16.38 -14.84
N ALA A 153 42.15 -17.26 -13.83
CA ALA A 153 42.02 -18.71 -14.01
C ALA A 153 40.58 -19.13 -14.39
N VAL A 154 39.56 -18.41 -13.91
CA VAL A 154 38.17 -18.67 -14.28
C VAL A 154 37.87 -18.30 -15.73
N GLU A 155 38.44 -17.20 -16.23
CA GLU A 155 38.28 -16.83 -17.63
C GLU A 155 38.99 -17.80 -18.58
N ALA A 156 40.18 -18.28 -18.22
CA ALA A 156 40.90 -19.29 -18.98
C ALA A 156 40.11 -20.59 -19.12
N LEU A 157 39.51 -21.08 -18.01
CA LEU A 157 38.67 -22.29 -18.00
C LEU A 157 37.43 -22.15 -18.92
N LYS A 158 36.77 -20.99 -18.91
CA LYS A 158 35.60 -20.74 -19.77
C LYS A 158 35.94 -20.76 -21.26
N LYS A 159 37.16 -20.37 -21.63
CA LYS A 159 37.63 -20.37 -23.02
C LYS A 159 38.03 -21.79 -23.47
N THR A 160 38.68 -22.58 -22.62
CA THR A 160 39.10 -23.95 -22.96
C THR A 160 37.95 -24.95 -22.97
N SER A 161 36.93 -24.80 -22.12
CA SER A 161 35.80 -25.74 -22.07
C SER A 161 34.92 -25.71 -23.33
N ARG A 162 34.97 -24.63 -24.14
CA ARG A 162 34.25 -24.55 -25.42
C ARG A 162 34.92 -25.37 -26.53
N LEU A 163 36.21 -25.66 -26.40
CA LEU A 163 36.99 -26.42 -27.38
C LEU A 163 36.89 -27.93 -27.12
N SER A 164 36.75 -28.38 -25.86
CA SER A 164 36.70 -29.81 -25.53
C SER A 164 35.34 -30.49 -25.80
N ALA A 165 34.32 -29.74 -26.22
CA ALA A 165 32.99 -30.26 -26.52
C ALA A 165 32.79 -30.66 -28.00
N ARG A 166 33.84 -30.52 -28.83
CA ARG A 166 33.89 -31.05 -30.20
C ARG A 166 34.87 -32.22 -30.24
N SER A 167 34.43 -33.39 -29.76
CA SER A 167 35.07 -34.68 -30.03
C SER A 167 34.02 -35.75 -30.21
#